data_AF-A0A8J7BJT2-F1
#
_entry.id   AF-A0A8J7BJT2-F1
#
_cell.length_a   1.000
_cell.length_b   1.000
_cell.length_c   1.000
_cell.angle_alpha   90.00
_cell.angle_beta   90.00
_cell.angle_gamma   90.00
#
_symmetry.space_group_name_H-M   'P 1'
#
loop_
_entity.id
_entity.type
_entity.pdbx_description
1 polymer ?
#
loop_
_entity_poly.entity_id
_entity_poly.type
_entity_poly.pdbx_seq_one_letter_code
_entity_poly.pdbx_strand_id
1 'polypeptide(L)' 'MQPTDGQSLPVYPGDLKAALLHHAGMTRHPKGEATFQLAREIARLTTCCDPEIAYWFSRLVELIDDGVG' A
#
# COMPACT_ATOMS: atom_id res chain seq x y z
N MET A 1 31.46 11.50 -4.93
CA MET A 1 30.59 10.32 -5.12
C MET A 1 29.17 10.85 -5.21
N GLN A 2 28.52 10.70 -6.37
CA GLN A 2 27.14 11.15 -6.58
C GLN A 2 26.20 10.09 -5.98
N PRO A 3 25.17 10.46 -5.20
CA PRO A 3 24.17 9.51 -4.77
C PRO A 3 23.38 9.10 -6.01
N THR A 4 23.34 7.80 -6.27
CA THR A 4 22.48 7.14 -7.25
C THR A 4 21.07 7.71 -7.11
N ASP A 5 20.47 8.14 -8.24
CA ASP A 5 19.05 8.48 -8.36
C ASP A 5 18.21 7.28 -7.88
N GLY A 6 18.06 7.16 -6.57
CA GLY A 6 17.22 6.19 -5.92
C GLY A 6 15.81 6.54 -6.33
N GLN A 7 15.25 5.73 -7.23
CA GLN A 7 13.87 5.74 -7.70
C GLN A 7 12.99 6.50 -6.72
N SER A 8 12.72 7.76 -7.07
CA SER A 8 11.85 8.62 -6.28
C SER A 8 10.50 7.91 -6.26
N LEU A 9 10.17 7.37 -5.10
CA LEU A 9 8.93 6.64 -4.89
C LEU A 9 7.81 7.62 -5.21
N PRO A 10 6.74 7.19 -5.89
CA PRO A 10 5.66 8.10 -6.26
C PRO A 10 5.13 8.79 -5.00
N VAL A 11 5.47 10.07 -4.86
CA VAL A 11 4.90 10.94 -3.85
C VAL A 11 3.48 11.19 -4.31
N TYR A 12 2.53 10.40 -3.82
CA TYR A 12 1.12 10.59 -4.14
C TYR A 12 0.66 11.89 -3.47
N PRO A 13 0.32 12.96 -4.22
CA PRO A 13 -0.10 14.23 -3.65
C PRO A 13 -1.55 14.22 -3.13
N GLY A 14 -2.05 13.04 -2.74
CA GLY A 14 -3.43 12.80 -2.31
C GLY A 14 -3.50 11.80 -1.17
N ASP A 15 -4.71 11.54 -0.66
CA ASP A 15 -4.94 10.52 0.36
C ASP A 15 -4.46 9.15 -0.16
N LEU A 16 -3.27 8.72 0.28
CA LEU A 16 -2.60 7.47 -0.11
C LEU A 16 -3.56 6.29 -0.04
N LYS A 17 -4.43 6.28 0.98
CA LYS A 17 -5.45 5.24 1.15
C LYS A 17 -6.42 5.22 -0.03
N ALA A 18 -6.98 6.37 -0.40
CA ALA A 18 -7.91 6.46 -1.51
C ALA A 18 -7.25 6.02 -2.83
N ALA A 19 -5.99 6.40 -3.05
CA ALA A 19 -5.23 6.01 -4.23
C ALA A 19 -5.00 4.49 -4.29
N LEU A 20 -4.54 3.87 -3.19
CA LEU A 20 -4.30 2.43 -3.10
C LEU A 20 -5.61 1.62 -3.24
N LEU A 21 -6.68 2.05 -2.56
CA LEU A 21 -7.98 1.41 -2.67
C LEU A 21 -8.55 1.49 -4.08
N HIS A 22 -8.43 2.63 -4.75
CA HIS A 22 -8.87 2.79 -6.13
C HIS A 22 -8.06 1.92 -7.10
N HIS A 23 -6.73 1.92 -6.95
CA HIS A 23 -5.84 1.13 -7.80
C HIS A 23 -6.10 -0.38 -7.69
N ALA A 24 -6.33 -0.89 -6.48
CA ALA A 24 -6.63 -2.30 -6.23
C ALA A 24 -8.10 -2.70 -6.48
N GLY A 25 -8.96 -1.80 -6.98
CA GLY A 25 -10.40 -2.07 -7.13
C GLY A 25 -11.14 -2.26 -5.79
N MET A 26 -10.52 -1.88 -4.67
CA MET A 26 -10.99 -2.09 -3.31
C MET A 26 -11.79 -0.91 -2.73
N THR A 27 -12.07 0.14 -3.49
CA THR A 27 -12.77 1.35 -3.00
C THR A 27 -14.10 1.05 -2.29
N ARG A 28 -14.82 0.00 -2.70
CA ARG A 28 -16.07 -0.46 -2.06
C ARG A 28 -15.95 -1.86 -1.46
N HIS A 29 -14.73 -2.41 -1.43
CA HIS A 29 -14.52 -3.76 -0.92
C HIS A 29 -14.59 -3.75 0.61
N PRO A 30 -15.36 -4.65 1.24
CA PRO A 30 -15.56 -4.63 2.69
C PRO A 30 -14.27 -4.75 3.50
N LYS A 31 -13.23 -5.36 2.90
CA LYS A 31 -11.91 -5.51 3.53
C LYS A 31 -10.93 -4.38 3.20
N GLY A 32 -11.24 -3.46 2.27
CA GLY A 32 -10.28 -2.46 1.78
C GLY A 32 -9.69 -1.59 2.90
N GLU A 33 -10.55 -1.09 3.80
CA GLU A 33 -10.10 -0.31 4.96
C GLU A 33 -9.15 -1.12 5.85
N ALA A 34 -9.55 -2.34 6.20
CA ALA A 34 -8.78 -3.21 7.08
C ALA A 34 -7.42 -3.57 6.46
N THR A 35 -7.38 -3.81 5.15
CA THR A 35 -6.13 -4.06 4.41
C THR A 35 -5.18 -2.87 4.49
N PHE A 36 -5.68 -1.65 4.32
CA PHE A 36 -4.86 -0.44 4.44
C PHE A 36 -4.36 -0.21 5.87
N GLN A 37 -5.22 -0.39 6.87
CA GLN A 37 -4.82 -0.24 8.28
C GLN A 37 -3.73 -1.24 8.65
N LEU A 38 -3.87 -2.50 8.24
CA LEU A 38 -2.88 -3.53 8.48
C LEU A 38 -1.55 -3.23 7.79
N ALA A 39 -1.57 -2.80 6.53
CA ALA A 39 -0.36 -2.37 5.81
C ALA A 39 0.38 -1.24 6.56
N ARG A 40 -0.39 -0.29 7.10
CA ARG A 40 0.14 0.84 7.88
C ARG A 40 0.65 0.43 9.25
N GLU A 41 0.07 -0.59 9.88
CA GLU A 41 0.57 -1.16 11.13
C GLU A 41 1.87 -1.94 10.93
N ILE A 42 1.98 -2.71 9.84
CA ILE A 42 3.22 -3.41 9.51
C ILE A 42 4.34 -2.40 9.22
N ALA A 43 4.06 -1.38 8.40
CA ALA A 43 5.03 -0.33 8.12
C ALA A 43 5.46 0.45 9.38
N ARG A 44 4.60 0.54 10.42
CA ARG A 44 4.95 1.18 11.70
C ARG A 44 6.05 0.45 12.48
N LEU A 45 6.27 -0.83 12.22
CA LEU A 45 7.32 -1.61 12.87
C LEU A 45 8.72 -1.35 12.27
N THR A 46 8.78 -0.58 11.19
CA THR A 46 9.97 -0.34 10.39
C THR A 46 10.15 1.15 10.13
N THR A 47 9.78 1.68 8.96
CA THR A 47 10.02 3.09 8.58
C THR A 47 8.76 3.94 8.49
N CYS A 48 7.57 3.31 8.43
CA CYS A 48 6.26 3.95 8.37
C CYS A 48 6.12 4.99 7.25
N CYS A 49 6.77 4.75 6.10
CA CYS A 49 6.68 5.62 4.94
C CYS A 49 5.65 5.12 3.92
N ASP A 50 5.08 6.04 3.14
CA ASP A 50 4.08 5.73 2.10
C ASP A 50 4.49 4.59 1.14
N PRO A 51 5.75 4.50 0.69
CA PRO A 51 6.21 3.40 -0.16
C PRO A 51 6.12 2.03 0.51
N GLU A 52 6.42 1.97 1.81
CA GLU A 52 6.36 0.74 2.58
C GLU A 52 4.91 0.34 2.85
N ILE A 53 4.05 1.33 3.13
CA ILE A 53 2.60 1.11 3.24
C ILE A 53 2.04 0.58 1.91
N ALA A 54 2.43 1.16 0.78
CA ALA A 54 2.02 0.70 -0.54
C ALA A 54 2.51 -0.72 -0.84
N TYR A 55 3.76 -1.05 -0.49
CA TYR A 55 4.32 -2.39 -0.63
C TYR A 55 3.51 -3.43 0.15
N TRP A 56 3.28 -3.19 1.45
CA TRP A 56 2.52 -4.13 2.28
C TRP A 56 1.06 -4.23 1.85
N PHE A 57 0.45 -3.11 1.44
CA PHE A 57 -0.92 -3.12 0.93
C PHE A 57 -1.04 -4.04 -0.28
N SER A 58 -0.18 -3.89 -1.29
CA SER A 58 -0.21 -4.74 -2.50
C SER A 58 -0.07 -6.23 -2.17
N ARG A 59 0.83 -6.60 -1.26
CA ARG A 59 1.00 -8.00 -0.83
C ARG A 59 -0.23 -8.55 -0.11
N LEU A 60 -0.92 -7.72 0.68
CA LEU A 60 -2.15 -8.12 1.34
C LEU A 60 -3.33 -8.24 0.37
N VAL A 61 -3.38 -7.42 -0.69
CA VAL A 61 -4.40 -7.52 -1.74
C VAL A 61 -4.25 -8.83 -2.52
N GLU A 62 -3.03 -9.20 -2.91
CA GLU A 62 -2.76 -10.49 -3.58
C GLU A 62 -3.31 -11.67 -2.77
N LEU A 63 -3.11 -11.67 -1.45
CA LEU A 63 -3.60 -12.71 -0.54
C LEU A 63 -5.12 -12.75 -0.38
N ILE A 64 -5.83 -11.66 -0.73
CA ILE A 64 -7.30 -11.60 -0.66
C ILE A 64 -7.91 -12.14 -1.96
N ASP A 65 -7.22 -12.01 -3.10
CA ASP A 65 -7.71 -12.42 -4.42
C ASP A 65 -7.51 -13.93 -4.69
N ASP A 66 -6.45 -14.54 -4.16
CA ASP A 66 -6.17 -15.99 -4.23
C ASP A 66 -7.16 -16.88 -3.44
N GLY A 67 -8.21 -16.30 -2.85
CA GLY A 67 -9.24 -17.01 -2.08
C GLY A 67 -10.43 -17.54 -2.89
N VAL A 68 -10.44 -17.34 -4.22
CA VAL A 68 -11.49 -17.86 -5.11
C VAL A 68 -10.88 -18.82 -6.12
N GLY A 69 -10.80 -20.09 -5.73
CA GLY A 69 -10.60 -21.24 -6.61
C GLY A 69 -11.79 -22.18 -6.51
#